data_AF-A0A7C5KTN0-F1
#
_entry.id   AF-A0A7C5KTN0-F1
#
_cell.length_a   1.000
_cell.length_b   1.000
_cell.length_c   1.000
_cell.angle_alpha   90.00
_cell.angle_beta   90.00
_cell.angle_gamma   90.00
#
_symmetry.space_group_name_H-M   'P 1'
#
loop_
_entity.id
_entity.type
_entity.pdbx_description
1 polymer ?
#
loop_
_entity_poly.entity_id
_entity_poly.type
_entity_poly.pdbx_seq_one_letter_code
_entity_poly.pdbx_strand_id
1 'polypeptide(L)' 'MDAPAGYAKMTAGLIVNPRSGKGSKKGLALAAKLAGEKNAVVRVLDEFGQLSGHIDDMAAGGVDTVFVSSGDGTVQAIL' A
#
# COMPACT_ATOMS: atom_id res chain seq x y z
N MET A 1 -17.94 12.77 -12.38
CA MET A 1 -17.57 13.19 -11.01
C MET A 1 -16.06 13.29 -11.00
N ASP A 2 -15.54 14.48 -11.25
CA ASP A 2 -14.10 14.74 -11.23
C ASP A 2 -13.60 14.81 -9.79
N ALA A 3 -12.48 14.13 -9.51
CA ALA A 3 -11.82 14.19 -8.22
C ALA A 3 -11.33 15.64 -7.98
N PRO A 4 -11.45 16.18 -6.75
CA PRO A 4 -11.06 17.55 -6.46
C PRO A 4 -9.57 17.79 -6.81
N ALA A 5 -9.27 18.99 -7.30
CA ALA A 5 -8.03 19.40 -7.97
C ALA A 5 -6.71 19.19 -7.20
N GLY A 6 -6.76 18.74 -5.93
CA GLY A 6 -5.58 18.37 -5.14
C GLY A 6 -5.03 16.95 -5.41
N TYR A 7 -5.81 16.05 -6.01
CA TYR A 7 -5.41 14.65 -6.22
C TYR A 7 -4.65 14.38 -7.53
N ALA A 8 -4.60 15.35 -8.44
CA ALA A 8 -4.06 15.15 -9.79
C ALA A 8 -2.52 14.94 -9.85
N LYS A 9 -1.82 15.07 -8.71
CA LYS A 9 -0.37 14.86 -8.58
C LYS A 9 0.04 13.87 -7.49
N MET A 10 -0.89 13.34 -6.70
CA MET A 10 -0.55 12.50 -5.56
C MET A 10 -0.17 11.09 -6.00
N THR A 11 0.98 10.62 -5.53
CA THR A 11 1.40 9.24 -5.69
C THR A 11 0.97 8.45 -4.46
N ALA A 12 0.17 7.41 -4.65
CA ALA A 12 -0.32 6.56 -3.57
C ALA A 12 0.56 5.31 -3.42
N GLY A 13 0.91 4.97 -2.19
CA GLY A 13 1.56 3.71 -1.84
C GLY A 13 0.53 2.71 -1.36
N LEU A 14 0.63 1.46 -1.80
CA LEU A 14 -0.15 0.34 -1.24
C LEU A 14 0.81 -0.74 -0.75
N ILE A 15 0.75 -1.04 0.54
CA ILE A 15 1.44 -2.19 1.13
C ILE A 15 0.40 -3.25 1.46
N VAL A 16 0.57 -4.46 0.93
CA VAL A 16 -0.32 -5.60 1.16
C VAL A 16 0.37 -6.63 2.02
N ASN A 17 -0.26 -7.02 3.13
CA ASN A 17 0.12 -8.23 3.85
C ASN A 17 -0.71 -9.41 3.31
N PRO A 18 -0.12 -10.36 2.56
CA PRO A 18 -0.87 -11.47 1.96
C PRO A 18 -1.38 -12.47 3.01
N ARG A 19 -0.83 -12.45 4.23
CA ARG A 19 -1.23 -13.35 5.33
C ARG A 19 -2.45 -12.82 6.08
N SER A 20 -2.85 -11.58 5.84
CA SER A 20 -4.00 -10.94 6.48
C SER A 20 -5.33 -11.30 5.81
N GLY A 21 -6.45 -11.13 6.53
CA GLY A 21 -7.79 -11.30 5.96
C GLY A 21 -8.31 -12.74 5.86
N LYS A 22 -7.84 -13.65 6.72
CA LYS A 22 -8.31 -15.05 6.83
C LYS A 22 -8.31 -15.81 5.50
N GLY A 23 -7.29 -15.58 4.65
CA GLY A 23 -7.17 -16.21 3.33
C GLY A 23 -7.95 -15.52 2.20
N SER A 24 -8.58 -14.37 2.47
CA SER A 24 -9.20 -13.55 1.42
C SER A 24 -8.13 -12.95 0.50
N LYS A 25 -8.08 -13.41 -0.76
CA LYS A 25 -7.13 -12.93 -1.79
C LYS A 25 -7.40 -11.49 -2.27
N LYS A 26 -8.26 -10.72 -1.58
CA LYS A 26 -8.68 -9.37 -1.98
C LYS A 26 -7.52 -8.38 -2.03
N GLY A 27 -6.61 -8.42 -1.05
CA GLY A 27 -5.43 -7.55 -1.04
C GLY A 27 -4.51 -7.81 -2.23
N LEU A 28 -4.25 -9.09 -2.54
CA LEU A 28 -3.48 -9.50 -3.72
C LEU A 28 -4.18 -9.12 -5.03
N ALA A 29 -5.51 -9.27 -5.09
CA ALA A 29 -6.29 -8.85 -6.24
C ALA A 29 -6.25 -7.33 -6.45
N LEU A 30 -6.23 -6.53 -5.37
CA LEU A 30 -6.04 -5.09 -5.44
C LEU A 30 -4.64 -4.73 -5.92
N ALA A 31 -3.60 -5.39 -5.37
CA ALA A 31 -2.23 -5.21 -5.82
C ALA A 31 -2.08 -5.50 -7.32
N ALA A 32 -2.67 -6.59 -7.80
CA ALA A 32 -2.65 -6.95 -9.22
C ALA A 32 -3.39 -5.93 -10.11
N LYS A 33 -4.48 -5.34 -9.63
CA LYS A 33 -5.21 -4.30 -10.37
C LYS A 33 -4.45 -2.98 -10.47
N LEU A 34 -3.68 -2.65 -9.44
CA LEU A 34 -2.89 -1.41 -9.39
C LEU A 34 -1.48 -1.58 -9.97
N ALA A 35 -1.09 -2.81 -10.31
CA ALA A 35 0.19 -3.07 -10.96
C ALA A 35 0.22 -2.39 -12.34
N GLY A 36 1.08 -1.38 -12.48
CA GLY A 36 1.24 -0.61 -13.72
C GLY A 36 0.51 0.74 -13.75
N GLU A 37 -0.25 1.08 -12.71
CA GLU A 37 -0.80 2.43 -12.56
C GLU A 37 0.31 3.44 -12.27
N LYS A 38 0.39 4.51 -13.07
CA LYS A 38 1.51 5.46 -13.01
C LYS A 38 1.64 6.20 -11.67
N ASN A 39 0.52 6.37 -10.97
CA ASN A 39 0.45 7.10 -9.71
C ASN A 39 0.28 6.16 -8.50
N ALA A 40 0.58 4.86 -8.66
CA ALA A 40 0.50 3.88 -7.58
C ALA A 40 1.79 3.08 -7.44
N VAL A 41 2.34 3.07 -6.22
CA VAL A 41 3.48 2.22 -5.86
C VAL A 41 2.98 1.08 -5.00
N VAL A 42 3.06 -0.15 -5.51
CA VAL A 42 2.58 -1.34 -4.81
C VAL A 42 3.74 -2.14 -4.25
N ARG A 43 3.60 -2.59 -2.99
CA ARG A 43 4.48 -3.54 -2.31
C ARG A 43 3.65 -4.64 -1.66
N VAL A 44 4.14 -5.87 -1.73
CA VAL A 44 3.54 -7.03 -1.05
C VAL A 44 4.58 -7.51 -0.04
N LEU A 45 4.17 -7.70 1.20
CA LEU A 45 5.04 -8.19 2.26
C LEU A 45 5.27 -9.69 2.09
N ASP A 46 6.52 -10.12 2.03
CA ASP A 46 6.89 -11.52 2.23
C ASP A 46 6.92 -11.85 3.72
N GLU A 47 7.47 -10.92 4.51
CA GLU A 47 7.54 -10.96 5.96
C GLU A 47 7.23 -9.61 6.59
N PHE A 48 6.82 -9.63 7.86
CA PHE A 48 6.36 -8.42 8.54
C PHE A 48 7.47 -7.39 8.79
N GLY A 49 8.71 -7.85 8.98
CA GLY A 49 9.87 -6.99 9.22
C GLY A 49 10.21 -6.06 8.05
N GLN A 50 9.66 -6.30 6.85
CA GLN A 50 9.86 -5.45 5.67
C GLN A 50 8.98 -4.18 5.67
N LEU A 51 7.99 -4.09 6.56
CA LEU A 51 7.01 -3.00 6.54
C LEU A 51 7.66 -1.62 6.65
N SER A 52 8.55 -1.43 7.63
CA SER A 52 9.23 -0.14 7.83
C SER A 52 10.10 0.23 6.64
N GLY A 53 10.92 -0.70 6.14
CA GLY A 53 11.76 -0.45 4.96
C GLY A 53 10.96 -0.07 3.73
N HIS A 54 9.79 -0.68 3.51
CA HIS A 54 8.91 -0.28 2.42
C HIS A 54 8.27 1.09 2.60
N ILE A 55 7.96 1.49 3.84
CA ILE A 55 7.47 2.84 4.11
C ILE A 55 8.58 3.87 3.82
N ASP A 56 9.80 3.60 4.25
CA ASP A 56 10.96 4.45 3.99
C ASP A 56 11.25 4.58 2.49
N ASP A 57 11.22 3.46 1.75
CA ASP A 57 11.36 3.44 0.29
C ASP A 57 10.25 4.26 -0.40
N MET A 58 9.01 4.14 0.07
CA MET A 58 7.87 4.89 -0.46
C MET A 58 8.01 6.39 -0.20
N ALA A 59 8.40 6.77 1.02
CA ALA A 59 8.64 8.16 1.38
C ALA A 59 9.79 8.76 0.54
N ALA A 60 10.91 8.04 0.40
CA ALA A 60 12.04 8.44 -0.44
C ALA A 60 11.65 8.54 -1.93
N GLY A 61 10.70 7.72 -2.38
CA GLY A 61 10.13 7.74 -3.72
C GLY A 61 9.09 8.83 -3.97
N GLY A 62 8.77 9.68 -2.99
CA GLY A 62 7.79 10.75 -3.12
C GLY A 62 6.33 10.28 -3.06
N VAL A 63 6.07 9.14 -2.42
CA VAL A 63 4.69 8.72 -2.11
C VAL A 63 4.10 9.65 -1.06
N ASP A 64 2.98 10.28 -1.39
CA ASP A 64 2.31 11.25 -0.52
C ASP A 64 1.42 10.57 0.53
N THR A 65 0.92 9.38 0.24
CA THR A 65 -0.03 8.67 1.10
C THR A 65 0.17 7.17 0.99
N VAL A 66 0.38 6.51 2.13
CA VAL A 66 0.53 5.05 2.20
C VAL A 66 -0.75 4.43 2.74
N PHE A 67 -1.32 3.50 1.98
CA PHE A 67 -2.40 2.63 2.36
C PHE A 67 -1.83 1.26 2.74
N VAL A 68 -2.26 0.72 3.87
CA VAL A 68 -1.86 -0.62 4.30
C VAL A 68 -3.08 -1.52 4.33
N SER A 69 -3.14 -2.44 3.36
CA SER A 69 -4.16 -3.48 3.31
C SER A 69 -3.72 -4.64 4.19
N SER A 70 -4.16 -4.63 5.44
CA SER A 70 -3.84 -5.69 6.40
C SER A 70 -4.90 -5.83 7.51
N GLY A 71 -4.76 -6.84 8.37
CA GLY A 71 -5.55 -6.99 9.59
C GLY A 71 -5.03 -6.16 10.75
N ASP A 72 -5.73 -6.18 11.87
CA ASP A 72 -5.51 -5.28 13.03
C ASP A 72 -4.06 -5.27 13.54
N GLY A 73 -3.39 -6.43 13.58
CA GLY A 73 -2.00 -6.55 14.06
C GLY A 73 -0.93 -5.87 13.18
N THR A 74 -1.25 -5.50 11.94
CA THR A 74 -0.32 -4.75 11.07
C THR A 74 -0.44 -3.25 11.24
N VAL A 75 -1.65 -2.76 11.54
CA VAL A 75 -1.86 -1.33 11.83
C VAL A 75 -1.16 -0.94 13.12
N GLN A 76 -1.15 -1.84 14.11
CA GLN A 76 -0.53 -1.61 15.41
C GLN A 76 1.00 -1.40 15.36
N ALA A 77 1.68 -1.79 14.28
CA ALA A 77 3.13 -1.63 14.13
C ALA A 77 3.55 -0.34 13.42
N ILE A 78 2.58 0.45 12.94
CA ILE A 78 2.83 1.74 12.26
C ILE A 78 2.75 2.90 13.27
N LEU A 79 2.25 2.65 14.49
CA LEU A 79 2.08 3.64 15.57
C LEU A 79 3.32 3.76 16.47
#